data_AF-A0A8S4BS26-F1
#
_entry.id   AF-A0A8S4BS26-F1
#
_cell.length_a   1.000
_cell.length_b   1.000
_cell.length_c   1.000
_cell.angle_alpha   90.00
_cell.angle_beta   90.00
_cell.angle_gamma   90.00
#
_symmetry.space_group_name_H-M   'P 1'
#
loop_
_entity.id
_entity.type
_entity.pdbx_description
1 polymer ?
#
loop_
_entity_poly.entity_id
_entity_poly.type
_entity_poly.pdbx_seq_one_letter_code
_entity_poly.pdbx_strand_id
1 'polypeptide(L)'
;MGVFSRQKFFQELAHGCLLPTAQQGLEQVWQLLVICLLCRLLWMLGLPSFVKHLGTVAGGFYTLYLFFELHMIWVVLLSLLCYLFLFLCRHSTIRGTFLSITVLIYLLLGELHMMDTTNWHKMRGSQMVVAMKAISLAFDLDRGVVASVPSPIEFMGYIYFVGTVIFGPWISFNSYMEALEGRKLSLGWFLKVSVSWVKSQFCLVISNCVAPYLFPYFIPVFGDKLLRSKKRRKVRWLLAYENTMSFHFSNYFVGYLSETTATLAGAGFTEEKENLKWDMSVSKPLSIEFPRSMVEVVTSWNLPMSGFLHTYVFKSALRLGTFSAVMVTYTASALLHGLSFHLGAVLISLGFITYIEHVLRKRLAAVFDACLLSKKCQPNCSHRNKKTLWVHMINVAFSALAILHLTYLGSVFNSSVDYMEEEEDDITHHTIQKWSELSWTSHWVTFGCWILYRLIL
;
A
#
# COMPACT_ATOMS: atom_id res chain seq x y z
N MET A 1 -35.06 -16.84 16.13
CA MET A 1 -34.77 -15.74 15.18
C MET A 1 -35.34 -16.14 13.83
N GLY A 2 -36.26 -15.34 13.28
CA GLY A 2 -36.96 -15.66 12.05
C GLY A 2 -35.99 -15.76 10.87
N VAL A 3 -36.15 -16.79 10.04
CA VAL A 3 -35.40 -16.94 8.80
C VAL A 3 -35.78 -15.77 7.90
N PHE A 4 -34.93 -14.74 7.80
CA PHE A 4 -35.11 -13.68 6.82
C PHE A 4 -35.25 -14.31 5.44
N SER A 5 -36.29 -13.93 4.68
CA SER A 5 -36.33 -14.31 3.28
C SER A 5 -35.12 -13.66 2.60
N ARG A 6 -34.45 -14.38 1.69
CA ARG A 6 -33.28 -13.86 0.97
C ARG A 6 -33.56 -12.50 0.32
N GLN A 7 -34.79 -12.25 -0.13
CA GLN A 7 -35.21 -10.96 -0.67
C GLN A 7 -35.17 -9.81 0.36
N LYS A 8 -35.66 -10.03 1.58
CA LYS A 8 -35.61 -9.00 2.64
C LYS A 8 -34.17 -8.68 3.02
N PHE A 9 -33.30 -9.68 3.08
CA PHE A 9 -31.87 -9.49 3.33
C PHE A 9 -31.20 -8.66 2.23
N PHE A 10 -31.44 -8.95 0.94
CA PHE A 10 -30.86 -8.15 -0.14
C PHE A 10 -31.39 -6.71 -0.15
N GLN A 11 -32.65 -6.49 0.22
CA GLN A 11 -33.21 -5.15 0.37
C GLN A 11 -32.59 -4.40 1.55
N GLU A 12 -32.42 -5.05 2.70
CA GLU A 12 -31.77 -4.48 3.88
C GLU A 12 -30.27 -4.24 3.65
N LEU A 13 -29.57 -5.11 2.91
CA LEU A 13 -28.17 -4.90 2.56
C LEU A 13 -28.02 -3.70 1.62
N ALA A 14 -28.92 -3.60 0.62
CA ALA A 14 -28.90 -2.51 -0.34
C ALA A 14 -29.20 -1.14 0.31
N HIS A 15 -30.27 -1.06 1.10
CA HIS A 15 -30.67 0.19 1.76
C HIS A 15 -29.90 0.48 3.04
N GLY A 16 -29.49 -0.53 3.79
CA GLY A 16 -28.85 -0.41 5.09
C GLY A 16 -27.33 -0.30 5.04
N CYS A 17 -26.66 -0.80 4.00
CA CYS A 17 -25.19 -0.74 3.90
C CYS A 17 -24.70 -0.18 2.57
N LEU A 18 -25.15 -0.71 1.42
CA LEU A 18 -24.59 -0.36 0.12
C LEU A 18 -24.74 1.13 -0.21
N LEU A 19 -25.97 1.65 -0.16
CA LEU A 19 -26.24 3.04 -0.51
C LEU A 19 -25.61 4.04 0.49
N PRO A 20 -25.76 3.87 1.83
CA PRO A 20 -25.10 4.75 2.79
C PRO A 20 -23.58 4.77 2.66
N THR A 21 -22.96 3.59 2.47
CA THR A 21 -21.50 3.48 2.35
C THR A 21 -20.97 4.20 1.11
N ALA A 22 -21.64 4.02 -0.04
CA ALA A 22 -21.25 4.69 -1.28
C ALA A 22 -21.46 6.21 -1.20
N GLN A 23 -22.56 6.65 -0.57
CA GLN A 23 -22.86 8.06 -0.38
C GLN A 23 -21.84 8.72 0.55
N GLN A 24 -21.56 8.13 1.72
CA GLN A 24 -20.55 8.63 2.65
C GLN A 24 -19.16 8.68 2.00
N GLY A 25 -18.79 7.64 1.24
CA GLY A 25 -17.53 7.61 0.52
C GLY A 25 -17.40 8.75 -0.50
N LEU A 26 -18.48 9.09 -1.21
CA LEU A 26 -18.50 10.23 -2.13
C LEU A 26 -18.47 11.57 -1.39
N GLU A 27 -19.28 11.73 -0.34
CA GLU A 27 -19.36 12.95 0.47
C GLU A 27 -18.00 13.34 1.07
N GLN A 28 -17.17 12.36 1.43
CA GLN A 28 -15.84 12.61 1.99
C GLN A 28 -14.80 13.05 0.94
N VAL A 29 -14.95 12.69 -0.34
CA VAL A 29 -13.87 12.85 -1.34
C VAL A 29 -14.23 13.73 -2.54
N TRP A 30 -15.51 14.10 -2.72
CA TRP A 30 -15.93 14.84 -3.92
C TRP A 30 -15.21 16.19 -4.07
N GLN A 31 -14.95 16.90 -2.97
CA GLN A 31 -14.24 18.18 -3.00
C GLN A 31 -12.81 17.99 -3.53
N LEU A 32 -12.11 16.94 -3.08
CA LEU A 32 -10.79 16.58 -3.57
C LEU A 32 -10.79 16.29 -5.08
N LEU A 33 -11.79 15.54 -5.57
CA LEU A 33 -11.92 15.24 -7.00
C LEU A 33 -12.14 16.51 -7.82
N VAL A 34 -12.99 17.41 -7.34
CA VAL A 34 -13.24 18.71 -8.01
C VAL A 34 -11.96 19.53 -8.08
N ILE A 35 -11.21 19.65 -6.98
CA ILE A 35 -9.96 20.42 -6.97
C ILE A 35 -8.92 19.80 -7.91
N CYS A 36 -8.79 18.47 -7.93
CA CYS A 36 -7.90 17.78 -8.86
C CYS A 36 -8.24 18.10 -10.32
N LEU A 37 -9.52 18.05 -10.67
CA LEU A 37 -10.01 18.37 -12.00
C LEU A 37 -9.76 19.85 -12.35
N LEU A 38 -10.09 20.76 -11.44
CA LEU A 38 -9.88 22.20 -11.62
C LEU A 38 -8.39 22.53 -11.83
N CYS A 39 -7.49 21.97 -11.01
CA CYS A 39 -6.05 22.13 -11.19
C CYS A 39 -5.61 21.68 -12.59
N ARG A 40 -6.06 20.51 -13.05
CA ARG A 40 -5.74 20.02 -14.39
C ARG A 40 -6.22 20.95 -15.50
N LEU A 41 -7.47 21.44 -15.40
CA LEU A 41 -8.03 22.37 -16.38
C LEU A 41 -7.25 23.69 -16.41
N LEU A 42 -6.79 24.20 -15.26
CA LEU A 42 -5.94 25.39 -15.19
C LEU A 42 -4.57 25.18 -15.86
N TRP A 43 -3.96 23.99 -15.73
CA TRP A 43 -2.66 23.69 -16.35
C TRP A 43 -2.72 23.65 -17.87
N MET A 44 -3.87 23.30 -18.43
CA MET A 44 -4.12 23.31 -19.87
C MET A 44 -4.19 24.72 -20.48
N LEU A 45 -4.40 25.78 -19.67
CA LEU A 45 -4.52 27.16 -20.15
C LEU A 45 -3.18 27.80 -20.55
N GLY A 46 -2.06 27.06 -20.51
CA GLY A 46 -0.75 27.57 -20.90
C GLY A 46 -0.17 28.60 -19.91
N LEU A 47 -0.57 28.54 -18.64
CA LEU A 47 -0.09 29.45 -17.60
C LEU A 47 1.43 29.35 -17.37
N PRO A 48 2.11 30.41 -16.89
CA PRO A 48 3.52 30.36 -16.52
C PRO A 48 3.78 29.30 -15.43
N SER A 49 4.93 28.62 -15.48
CA SER A 49 5.27 27.53 -14.53
C SER A 49 5.14 27.96 -13.07
N PHE A 50 5.57 29.18 -12.74
CA PHE A 50 5.45 29.74 -11.41
C PHE A 50 4.00 29.76 -10.90
N VAL A 51 3.06 30.21 -11.74
CA VAL A 51 1.62 30.22 -11.41
C VAL A 51 1.11 28.80 -11.25
N LYS A 52 1.65 27.86 -12.03
CA LYS A 52 1.32 26.45 -11.90
C LYS A 52 1.71 25.86 -10.56
N HIS A 53 2.96 26.06 -10.15
CA HIS A 53 3.41 25.62 -8.83
C HIS A 53 2.62 26.31 -7.71
N LEU A 54 2.43 27.62 -7.78
CA LEU A 54 1.69 28.35 -6.74
C LEU A 54 0.24 27.88 -6.60
N GLY A 55 -0.44 27.62 -7.71
CA GLY A 55 -1.80 27.06 -7.68
C GLY A 55 -1.84 25.62 -7.17
N THR A 56 -0.82 24.78 -7.46
CA THR A 56 -0.72 23.46 -6.80
C THR A 56 -0.50 23.59 -5.30
N VAL A 57 0.32 24.55 -4.83
CA VAL A 57 0.54 24.81 -3.41
C VAL A 57 -0.77 25.24 -2.75
N ALA A 58 -1.47 26.23 -3.32
CA ALA A 58 -2.73 26.71 -2.77
C ALA A 58 -3.82 25.61 -2.72
N GLY A 59 -3.97 24.86 -3.81
CA GLY A 59 -4.91 23.73 -3.86
C GLY A 59 -4.54 22.63 -2.86
N GLY A 60 -3.25 22.32 -2.73
CA GLY A 60 -2.74 21.30 -1.82
C GLY A 60 -2.94 21.68 -0.35
N PHE A 61 -2.62 22.92 0.01
CA PHE A 61 -2.89 23.47 1.34
C PHE A 61 -4.39 23.45 1.68
N TYR A 62 -5.25 23.85 0.73
CA TYR A 62 -6.69 23.78 0.93
C TYR A 62 -7.17 22.34 1.14
N THR A 63 -6.68 21.37 0.36
CA THR A 63 -7.01 19.96 0.57
C THR A 63 -6.48 19.42 1.89
N LEU A 64 -5.29 19.83 2.33
CA LEU A 64 -4.76 19.43 3.64
C LEU A 64 -5.63 19.97 4.78
N TYR A 65 -6.05 21.23 4.70
CA TYR A 65 -6.97 21.83 5.67
C TYR A 65 -8.33 21.12 5.68
N LEU A 66 -8.84 20.73 4.51
CA LEU A 66 -10.14 20.07 4.38
C LEU A 66 -10.17 18.69 5.06
N PHE A 67 -9.06 17.94 5.03
CA PHE A 67 -8.98 16.60 5.64
C PHE A 67 -8.43 16.59 7.07
N PHE A 68 -7.56 17.54 7.42
CA PHE A 68 -6.83 17.55 8.70
C PHE A 68 -7.06 18.81 9.54
N GLU A 69 -7.81 19.78 9.05
CA GLU A 69 -8.07 21.05 9.72
C GLU A 69 -6.75 21.72 10.18
N LEU A 70 -6.65 22.11 11.44
CA LEU A 70 -5.43 22.72 12.01
C LEU A 70 -4.27 21.72 12.13
N HIS A 71 -4.55 20.42 12.18
CA HIS A 71 -3.53 19.40 12.30
C HIS A 71 -2.63 19.29 11.06
N MET A 72 -3.00 19.92 9.93
CA MET A 72 -2.13 20.03 8.76
C MET A 72 -0.76 20.68 9.06
N ILE A 73 -0.65 21.47 10.14
CA ILE A 73 0.58 22.15 10.52
C ILE A 73 1.77 21.19 10.63
N TRP A 74 1.55 19.95 11.08
CA TRP A 74 2.62 18.96 11.21
C TRP A 74 3.14 18.48 9.85
N VAL A 75 2.25 18.25 8.88
CA VAL A 75 2.63 17.95 7.49
C VAL A 75 3.44 19.11 6.90
N VAL A 76 3.01 20.35 7.21
CA VAL A 76 3.69 21.56 6.76
C VAL A 76 5.06 21.72 7.39
N LEU A 77 5.19 21.51 8.71
CA LEU A 77 6.47 21.55 9.43
C LEU A 77 7.46 20.53 8.86
N LEU A 78 7.02 19.30 8.57
CA LEU A 78 7.84 18.29 7.92
C LEU A 78 8.35 18.77 6.55
N SER A 79 7.48 19.36 5.73
CA SER A 79 7.87 19.88 4.41
C SER A 79 8.91 21.00 4.50
N LEU A 80 8.75 21.92 5.46
CA LEU A 80 9.65 23.05 5.69
C LEU A 80 11.01 22.55 6.19
N LEU A 81 11.00 21.59 7.12
CA LEU A 81 12.20 20.92 7.60
C LEU A 81 12.96 20.23 6.46
N CYS A 82 12.25 19.51 5.59
CA CYS A 82 12.84 18.85 4.42
C CYS A 82 13.51 19.84 3.47
N TYR A 83 12.81 20.94 3.14
CA TYR A 83 13.36 21.96 2.24
C TYR A 83 14.56 22.68 2.86
N LEU A 84 14.45 23.09 4.13
CA LEU A 84 15.54 23.72 4.86
C LEU A 84 16.79 22.83 4.84
N PHE A 85 16.62 21.54 5.10
CA PHE A 85 17.72 20.58 5.05
C PHE A 85 18.34 20.49 3.66
N LEU A 86 17.52 20.34 2.60
CA LEU A 86 18.00 20.30 1.22
C LEU A 86 18.76 21.58 0.82
N PHE A 87 18.30 22.73 1.27
CA PHE A 87 18.92 24.02 1.00
C PHE A 87 20.26 24.20 1.73
N LEU A 88 20.34 23.81 3.01
CA LEU A 88 21.55 23.85 3.81
C LEU A 88 22.60 22.86 3.29
N CYS A 89 22.16 21.67 2.87
CA CYS A 89 23.02 20.62 2.36
C CYS A 89 23.16 20.64 0.83
N ARG A 90 22.87 21.77 0.15
CA ARG A 90 22.83 21.82 -1.34
C ARG A 90 24.12 21.35 -2.03
N HIS A 91 25.27 21.53 -1.36
CA HIS A 91 26.60 21.16 -1.85
C HIS A 91 27.09 19.79 -1.34
N SER A 92 26.30 19.11 -0.50
CA SER A 92 26.64 17.77 -0.01
C SER A 92 26.30 16.69 -1.04
N THR A 93 27.10 15.61 -1.05
CA THR A 93 26.90 14.44 -1.92
C THR A 93 26.13 13.30 -1.25
N ILE A 94 25.71 13.48 0.01
CA ILE A 94 25.00 12.48 0.83
C ILE A 94 23.70 13.03 1.42
N ARG A 95 23.01 13.89 0.67
CA ARG A 95 21.75 14.54 1.08
C ARG A 95 20.66 13.52 1.39
N GLY A 96 20.53 12.49 0.55
CA GLY A 96 19.49 11.46 0.66
C GLY A 96 19.56 10.70 1.99
N THR A 97 20.75 10.26 2.39
CA THR A 97 20.94 9.52 3.65
C THR A 97 20.61 10.39 4.87
N PHE A 98 21.16 11.61 4.94
CA PHE A 98 20.89 12.48 6.08
C PHE A 98 19.43 12.92 6.16
N LEU A 99 18.83 13.31 5.02
CA LEU A 99 17.42 13.68 5.01
C LEU A 99 16.53 12.50 5.44
N SER A 100 16.85 11.28 5.02
CA SER A 100 16.13 10.08 5.47
C SER A 100 16.18 9.92 6.99
N ILE A 101 17.35 10.14 7.61
CA ILE A 101 17.51 10.08 9.07
C ILE A 101 16.73 11.21 9.74
N THR A 102 16.81 12.44 9.24
CA THR A 102 16.07 13.59 9.79
C THR A 102 14.56 13.39 9.72
N VAL A 103 14.04 12.92 8.58
CA VAL A 103 12.62 12.60 8.41
C VAL A 103 12.20 11.47 9.34
N LEU A 104 13.01 10.43 9.47
CA LEU A 104 12.72 9.34 10.40
C LEU A 104 12.65 9.82 11.85
N ILE A 105 13.62 10.62 12.29
CA ILE A 105 13.61 11.22 13.64
C ILE A 105 12.35 12.06 13.85
N TYR A 106 11.96 12.88 12.87
CA TYR A 106 10.73 13.67 12.95
C TYR A 106 9.49 12.79 13.12
N LEU A 107 9.34 11.74 12.31
CA LEU A 107 8.20 10.81 12.40
C LEU A 107 8.16 10.08 13.75
N LEU A 108 9.31 9.65 14.28
CA LEU A 108 9.40 8.98 15.57
C LEU A 108 9.14 9.92 16.75
N LEU A 109 9.63 11.17 16.69
CA LEU A 109 9.32 12.19 17.69
C LEU A 109 7.82 12.51 17.71
N GLY A 110 7.22 12.60 16.53
CA GLY A 110 5.78 12.81 16.38
C GLY A 110 4.95 11.70 17.03
N GLU A 111 5.32 10.44 16.79
CA GLU A 111 4.65 9.26 17.35
C GLU A 111 4.81 9.16 18.89
N LEU A 112 5.99 9.51 19.42
CA LEU A 112 6.32 9.29 20.84
C LEU A 112 6.02 10.49 21.76
N HIS A 113 6.03 11.72 21.25
CA HIS A 113 6.08 12.91 22.12
C HIS A 113 5.15 14.06 21.74
N MET A 114 4.66 14.17 20.50
CA MET A 114 4.08 15.44 20.03
C MET A 114 2.55 15.48 19.96
N MET A 115 1.82 14.35 19.92
CA MET A 115 0.36 14.39 19.78
C MET A 115 -0.35 13.12 20.26
N ASP A 116 -1.65 13.23 20.53
CA ASP A 116 -2.55 12.08 20.71
C ASP A 116 -2.47 11.13 19.51
N THR A 117 -2.35 9.84 19.82
CA THR A 117 -2.14 8.75 18.84
C THR A 117 -3.20 8.76 17.73
N THR A 118 -4.46 9.02 18.08
CA THR A 118 -5.60 9.02 17.14
C THR A 118 -5.46 10.08 16.06
N ASN A 119 -5.10 11.32 16.42
CA ASN A 119 -4.93 12.39 15.46
C ASN A 119 -3.65 12.20 14.63
N TRP A 120 -2.61 11.61 15.22
CA TRP A 120 -1.35 11.34 14.52
C TRP A 120 -1.53 10.26 13.45
N HIS A 121 -2.29 9.21 13.78
CA HIS A 121 -2.60 8.12 12.85
C HIS A 121 -3.44 8.60 11.67
N LYS A 122 -4.35 9.57 11.85
CA LYS A 122 -5.14 10.18 10.76
C LYS A 122 -4.25 10.85 9.70
N MET A 123 -3.21 11.58 10.12
CA MET A 123 -2.33 12.33 9.20
C MET A 123 -1.12 11.53 8.67
N ARG A 124 -0.85 10.36 9.28
CA ARG A 124 0.32 9.52 8.97
C ARG A 124 0.47 9.25 7.47
N GLY A 125 -0.64 8.92 6.79
CA GLY A 125 -0.62 8.64 5.34
C GLY A 125 -0.03 9.78 4.53
N SER A 126 -0.48 11.01 4.77
CA SER A 126 0.02 12.22 4.08
C SER A 126 1.48 12.50 4.43
N GLN A 127 1.87 12.36 5.71
CA GLN A 127 3.26 12.52 6.13
C GLN A 127 4.20 11.52 5.44
N MET A 128 3.77 10.27 5.30
CA MET A 128 4.52 9.25 4.56
C MET A 128 4.71 9.65 3.09
N VAL A 129 3.70 10.20 2.43
CA VAL A 129 3.83 10.69 1.05
C VAL A 129 4.85 11.83 0.97
N VAL A 130 4.79 12.80 1.88
CA VAL A 130 5.78 13.90 1.97
C VAL A 130 7.19 13.34 2.18
N ALA A 131 7.35 12.42 3.13
CA ALA A 131 8.62 11.76 3.43
C ALA A 131 9.21 11.06 2.20
N MET A 132 8.42 10.21 1.54
CA MET A 132 8.86 9.48 0.34
C MET A 132 9.24 10.43 -0.79
N LYS A 133 8.45 11.46 -1.05
CA LYS A 133 8.73 12.47 -2.08
C LYS A 133 10.01 13.25 -1.78
N ALA A 134 10.19 13.73 -0.56
CA ALA A 134 11.36 14.50 -0.17
C ALA A 134 12.64 13.64 -0.18
N ILE A 135 12.58 12.42 0.37
CA ILE A 135 13.70 11.47 0.37
C ILE A 135 14.08 11.06 -1.07
N SER A 136 13.09 10.75 -1.91
CA SER A 136 13.35 10.40 -3.32
C SER A 136 14.04 11.54 -4.07
N LEU A 137 13.56 12.79 -3.92
CA LEU A 137 14.20 13.96 -4.51
C LEU A 137 15.64 14.13 -4.02
N ALA A 138 15.90 13.95 -2.73
CA ALA A 138 17.25 14.06 -2.17
C ALA A 138 18.23 13.03 -2.76
N PHE A 139 17.78 11.77 -2.91
CA PHE A 139 18.59 10.74 -3.56
C PHE A 139 18.76 10.96 -5.06
N ASP A 140 17.73 11.48 -5.74
CA ASP A 140 17.79 11.78 -7.17
C ASP A 140 18.74 12.95 -7.45
N LEU A 141 18.81 13.93 -6.54
CA LEU A 141 19.84 14.97 -6.56
C LEU A 141 21.24 14.38 -6.35
N ASP A 142 21.43 13.45 -5.41
CA ASP A 142 22.73 12.80 -5.17
C ASP A 142 23.19 11.94 -6.35
N ARG A 143 22.26 11.35 -7.08
CA ARG A 143 22.52 10.54 -8.28
C ARG A 143 22.65 11.37 -9.56
N GLY A 144 22.42 12.69 -9.50
CA GLY A 144 22.43 13.57 -10.67
C GLY A 144 21.26 13.38 -11.63
N VAL A 145 20.17 12.72 -11.20
CA VAL A 145 18.93 12.58 -11.98
C VAL A 145 18.20 13.92 -12.05
N VAL A 146 18.27 14.70 -10.98
CA VAL A 146 17.80 16.10 -10.93
C VAL A 146 19.03 17.00 -10.87
N ALA A 147 19.12 17.98 -11.77
CA ALA A 147 20.34 18.77 -11.97
C ALA A 147 20.68 19.68 -10.78
N SER A 148 19.67 20.26 -10.13
CA SER A 148 19.85 21.22 -9.04
C SER A 148 18.69 21.17 -8.06
N VAL A 149 18.92 21.66 -6.83
CA VAL A 149 17.86 21.78 -5.82
C VAL A 149 16.75 22.68 -6.38
N PRO A 150 15.48 22.22 -6.43
CA PRO A 150 14.37 23.03 -6.90
C PRO A 150 14.17 24.29 -6.05
N SER A 151 13.56 25.31 -6.63
CA SER A 151 13.16 26.51 -5.87
C SER A 151 12.15 26.14 -4.76
N PRO A 152 11.95 27.01 -3.74
CA PRO A 152 10.99 26.72 -2.67
C PRO A 152 9.58 26.44 -3.21
N ILE A 153 9.18 27.15 -4.26
CA ILE A 153 7.85 27.05 -4.84
C ILE A 153 7.68 25.77 -5.67
N GLU A 154 8.71 25.36 -6.43
CA GLU A 154 8.70 24.07 -7.13
C GLU A 154 8.69 22.89 -6.15
N PHE A 155 9.49 22.96 -5.10
CA PHE A 155 9.52 21.95 -4.06
C PHE A 155 8.16 21.84 -3.35
N MET A 156 7.62 22.97 -2.88
CA MET A 156 6.32 22.96 -2.19
C MET A 156 5.20 22.52 -3.13
N GLY A 157 5.23 22.92 -4.41
CA GLY A 157 4.27 22.47 -5.40
C GLY A 157 4.33 20.96 -5.63
N TYR A 158 5.53 20.37 -5.66
CA TYR A 158 5.72 18.93 -5.77
C TYR A 158 5.19 18.19 -4.53
N ILE A 159 5.55 18.65 -3.33
CA ILE A 159 5.11 18.04 -2.07
C ILE A 159 3.58 18.11 -1.96
N TYR A 160 3.00 19.29 -2.18
CA TYR A 160 1.57 19.57 -2.07
C TYR A 160 0.77 19.33 -3.34
N PHE A 161 1.31 18.57 -4.30
CA PHE A 161 0.58 18.27 -5.51
C PHE A 161 -0.77 17.60 -5.19
N VAL A 162 -1.86 18.29 -5.51
CA VAL A 162 -3.25 17.99 -5.08
C VAL A 162 -3.63 16.53 -5.32
N GLY A 163 -3.31 15.99 -6.50
CA GLY A 163 -3.66 14.61 -6.86
C GLY A 163 -3.00 13.55 -5.98
N THR A 164 -2.00 13.94 -5.18
CA THR A 164 -1.18 13.03 -4.39
C THR A 164 -1.08 13.33 -2.90
N VAL A 165 -1.48 14.51 -2.43
CA VAL A 165 -1.12 14.98 -1.08
C VAL A 165 -1.85 14.26 0.06
N ILE A 166 -3.08 13.78 -0.17
CA ILE A 166 -3.89 13.08 0.85
C ILE A 166 -3.73 11.56 0.75
N PHE A 167 -4.21 10.96 -0.35
CA PHE A 167 -4.23 9.50 -0.56
C PHE A 167 -3.18 9.03 -1.58
N GLY A 168 -2.42 9.96 -2.15
CA GLY A 168 -1.71 9.79 -3.40
C GLY A 168 -0.66 8.70 -3.45
N PRO A 169 -0.41 8.17 -4.66
CA PRO A 169 0.79 7.39 -4.82
C PRO A 169 2.00 8.30 -4.75
N TRP A 170 3.13 7.73 -4.32
CA TRP A 170 4.41 8.35 -4.57
C TRP A 170 4.64 8.46 -6.08
N ILE A 171 5.04 9.65 -6.53
CA ILE A 171 5.47 9.95 -7.90
C ILE A 171 6.83 10.65 -7.81
N SER A 172 7.66 10.51 -8.85
CA SER A 172 8.94 11.21 -8.92
C SER A 172 8.74 12.71 -9.17
N PHE A 173 9.77 13.52 -8.87
CA PHE A 173 9.75 14.95 -9.18
C PHE A 173 9.58 15.20 -10.68
N ASN A 174 10.24 14.42 -11.54
CA ASN A 174 10.11 14.55 -13.00
C ASN A 174 8.68 14.25 -13.47
N SER A 175 8.04 13.21 -12.92
CA SER A 175 6.64 12.89 -13.24
C SER A 175 5.67 13.99 -12.78
N TYR A 176 5.99 14.70 -11.70
CA TYR A 176 5.23 15.90 -11.30
C TYR A 176 5.40 17.05 -12.30
N MET A 177 6.63 17.31 -12.76
CA MET A 177 6.89 18.34 -13.77
C MET A 177 6.13 18.06 -15.08
N GLU A 178 6.12 16.80 -15.53
CA GLU A 178 5.35 16.34 -16.69
C GLU A 178 3.83 16.55 -16.50
N ALA A 179 3.30 16.33 -15.29
CA ALA A 179 1.89 16.58 -15.00
C ALA A 179 1.51 18.07 -15.12
N LEU A 180 2.45 18.98 -14.81
CA LEU A 180 2.24 20.43 -14.94
C LEU A 180 2.27 20.93 -16.37
N GLU A 181 2.82 20.19 -17.34
CA GLU A 181 2.81 20.59 -18.76
C GLU A 181 1.38 20.82 -19.26
N GLY A 182 0.38 20.17 -18.66
CA GLY A 182 -1.03 20.45 -18.94
C GLY A 182 -1.49 19.83 -20.26
N ARG A 183 -1.16 18.55 -20.48
CA ARG A 183 -1.52 17.81 -21.70
C ARG A 183 -3.05 17.75 -21.88
N LYS A 184 -3.49 17.75 -23.15
CA LYS A 184 -4.91 17.73 -23.52
C LYS A 184 -5.64 16.51 -22.93
N LEU A 185 -6.92 16.69 -22.62
CA LEU A 185 -7.79 15.60 -22.19
C LEU A 185 -7.96 14.59 -23.33
N SER A 186 -7.78 13.30 -23.04
CA SER A 186 -7.99 12.21 -23.99
C SER A 186 -9.10 11.29 -23.52
N LEU A 187 -9.71 10.54 -24.44
CA LEU A 187 -10.70 9.52 -24.07
C LEU A 187 -10.09 8.46 -23.15
N GLY A 188 -8.83 8.07 -23.39
CA GLY A 188 -8.10 7.13 -22.54
C GLY A 188 -7.91 7.64 -21.11
N TRP A 189 -7.68 8.94 -20.94
CA TRP A 189 -7.65 9.57 -19.61
C TRP A 189 -8.99 9.44 -18.90
N PHE A 190 -10.08 9.86 -19.55
CA PHE A 190 -11.42 9.84 -18.95
C PHE A 190 -11.80 8.41 -18.57
N LEU A 191 -11.59 7.45 -19.48
CA LEU A 191 -11.84 6.03 -19.22
C LEU A 191 -11.05 5.53 -18.02
N LYS A 192 -9.76 5.90 -17.90
CA LYS A 192 -8.93 5.49 -16.76
C LYS A 192 -9.46 6.06 -15.44
N VAL A 193 -9.77 7.37 -15.38
CA VAL A 193 -10.36 8.01 -14.18
C VAL A 193 -11.66 7.31 -13.78
N SER A 194 -12.59 7.12 -14.73
CA SER A 194 -13.89 6.50 -14.45
C SER A 194 -13.75 5.05 -13.99
N VAL A 195 -12.89 4.25 -14.64
CA VAL A 195 -12.68 2.84 -14.26
C VAL A 195 -12.01 2.72 -12.89
N SER A 196 -10.99 3.53 -12.59
CA SER A 196 -10.36 3.53 -11.26
C SER A 196 -11.35 3.97 -10.19
N TRP A 197 -12.18 4.99 -10.46
CA TRP A 197 -13.23 5.42 -9.53
C TRP A 197 -14.26 4.31 -9.24
N VAL A 198 -14.79 3.66 -10.27
CA VAL A 198 -15.76 2.56 -10.12
C VAL A 198 -15.15 1.39 -9.33
N LYS A 199 -13.90 1.02 -9.61
CA LYS A 199 -13.19 -0.01 -8.85
C LYS A 199 -13.02 0.38 -7.38
N SER A 200 -12.69 1.65 -7.11
CA SER A 200 -12.59 2.19 -5.75
C SER A 200 -13.91 1.98 -5.00
N GLN A 201 -15.03 2.43 -5.55
CA GLN A 201 -16.34 2.31 -4.91
C GLN A 201 -16.77 0.85 -4.73
N PHE A 202 -16.49 0.00 -5.70
CA PHE A 202 -16.73 -1.44 -5.59
C PHE A 202 -15.93 -2.08 -4.45
N CYS A 203 -14.66 -1.69 -4.28
CA CYS A 203 -13.82 -2.17 -3.18
C CYS A 203 -14.33 -1.71 -1.80
N LEU A 204 -14.78 -0.46 -1.68
CA LEU A 204 -15.37 0.08 -0.44
C LEU A 204 -16.64 -0.69 -0.04
N VAL A 205 -17.50 -0.98 -1.02
CA VAL A 205 -18.68 -1.81 -0.83
C VAL A 205 -18.31 -3.21 -0.36
N ILE A 206 -17.30 -3.83 -0.97
CA ILE A 206 -16.87 -5.17 -0.57
C ILE A 206 -16.34 -5.18 0.86
N SER A 207 -15.48 -4.21 1.24
CA SER A 207 -14.87 -4.18 2.56
C SER A 207 -15.89 -4.01 3.68
N ASN A 208 -16.89 -3.16 3.49
CA ASN A 208 -17.82 -2.75 4.55
C ASN A 208 -19.12 -3.57 4.55
N CYS A 209 -19.59 -4.00 3.37
CA CYS A 209 -20.92 -4.60 3.22
C CYS A 209 -20.92 -6.06 2.78
N VAL A 210 -19.85 -6.57 2.16
CA VAL A 210 -19.84 -7.95 1.63
C VAL A 210 -18.96 -8.85 2.49
N ALA A 211 -17.70 -8.47 2.71
CA ALA A 211 -16.74 -9.29 3.45
C ALA A 211 -17.24 -9.64 4.87
N PRO A 212 -17.72 -8.70 5.70
CA PRO A 212 -18.16 -9.01 7.08
C PRO A 212 -19.39 -9.92 7.17
N TYR A 213 -20.10 -10.15 6.06
CA TYR A 213 -21.30 -10.99 6.00
C TYR A 213 -21.09 -12.28 5.20
N LEU A 214 -19.88 -12.51 4.67
CA LEU A 214 -19.57 -13.60 3.74
C LEU A 214 -19.83 -15.00 4.35
N PHE A 215 -19.34 -15.28 5.55
CA PHE A 215 -19.54 -16.58 6.20
C PHE A 215 -20.74 -16.64 7.16
N PRO A 216 -21.13 -15.56 7.86
CA PRO A 216 -22.33 -15.57 8.68
C PRO A 216 -23.63 -15.72 7.87
N TYR A 217 -23.69 -15.17 6.64
CA TYR A 217 -24.92 -15.13 5.84
C TYR A 217 -24.81 -15.70 4.42
N PHE A 218 -23.76 -15.36 3.64
CA PHE A 218 -23.69 -15.79 2.22
C PHE A 218 -23.35 -17.27 2.06
N ILE A 219 -22.53 -17.83 2.95
CA ILE A 219 -22.19 -19.25 2.96
C ILE A 219 -22.48 -19.81 4.36
N PRO A 220 -23.73 -20.20 4.68
CA PRO A 220 -24.08 -20.80 5.96
C PRO A 220 -23.55 -22.24 6.01
N VAL A 221 -22.22 -22.42 5.97
CA VAL A 221 -21.56 -23.72 6.11
C VAL A 221 -21.70 -24.23 7.55
N PHE A 222 -22.02 -23.35 8.50
CA PHE A 222 -21.95 -23.64 9.93
C PHE A 222 -23.17 -23.12 10.69
N GLY A 223 -24.29 -23.84 10.60
CA GLY A 223 -25.40 -23.64 11.55
C GLY A 223 -25.00 -23.94 13.00
N ASP A 224 -25.85 -23.51 13.94
CA ASP A 224 -25.69 -23.48 15.41
C ASP A 224 -25.17 -24.77 16.10
N LYS A 225 -25.13 -25.91 15.42
CA LYS A 225 -24.76 -27.22 16.01
C LYS A 225 -23.25 -27.46 16.15
N LEU A 226 -22.39 -26.50 15.79
CA LEU A 226 -20.94 -26.71 15.63
C LEU A 226 -20.04 -26.19 16.76
N LEU A 227 -20.60 -25.64 17.84
CA LEU A 227 -19.85 -25.19 19.03
C LEU A 227 -19.17 -26.34 19.81
N ARG A 228 -19.26 -27.60 19.36
CA ARG A 228 -18.59 -28.78 19.92
C ARG A 228 -17.14 -28.93 19.44
N SER A 229 -16.23 -28.37 20.24
CA SER A 229 -14.81 -28.72 20.48
C SER A 229 -13.83 -28.91 19.29
N LYS A 230 -14.03 -29.85 18.34
CA LYS A 230 -13.02 -30.14 17.28
C LYS A 230 -13.13 -29.26 16.01
N LYS A 231 -14.24 -28.56 15.79
CA LYS A 231 -14.42 -27.67 14.62
C LYS A 231 -14.12 -26.18 14.88
N ARG A 232 -13.70 -25.80 16.11
CA ARG A 232 -13.31 -24.42 16.47
C ARG A 232 -12.17 -23.87 15.60
N ARG A 233 -11.17 -24.68 15.25
CA ARG A 233 -10.03 -24.23 14.45
C ARG A 233 -10.46 -23.78 13.04
N LYS A 234 -11.32 -24.53 12.35
CA LYS A 234 -11.80 -24.16 11.01
C LYS A 234 -12.59 -22.85 11.03
N VAL A 235 -13.45 -22.67 12.04
CA VAL A 235 -14.22 -21.43 12.22
C VAL A 235 -13.30 -20.23 12.45
N ARG A 236 -12.26 -20.36 13.29
CA ARG A 236 -11.28 -19.29 13.52
C ARG A 236 -10.54 -18.87 12.24
N TRP A 237 -10.14 -19.82 11.41
CA TRP A 237 -9.47 -19.51 10.13
C TRP A 237 -10.39 -18.84 9.12
N LEU A 238 -11.69 -19.17 9.11
CA LEU A 238 -12.65 -18.50 8.25
C LEU A 238 -12.92 -17.07 8.70
N LEU A 239 -13.06 -16.85 10.01
CA LEU A 239 -13.17 -15.50 10.58
C LEU A 239 -11.91 -14.67 10.31
N ALA A 240 -10.73 -15.29 10.45
CA ALA A 240 -9.45 -14.65 10.09
C ALA A 240 -9.41 -14.26 8.60
N TYR A 241 -9.89 -15.12 7.71
CA TYR A 241 -9.98 -14.82 6.28
C TYR A 241 -10.97 -13.70 5.98
N GLU A 242 -12.11 -13.69 6.67
CA GLU A 242 -13.12 -12.63 6.56
C GLU A 242 -12.54 -11.25 6.90
N ASN A 243 -11.90 -11.13 8.06
CA ASN A 243 -11.25 -9.89 8.50
C ASN A 243 -10.14 -9.46 7.52
N THR A 244 -9.31 -10.43 7.11
CA THR A 244 -8.24 -10.19 6.14
C THR A 244 -8.80 -9.66 4.83
N MET A 245 -9.89 -10.25 4.32
CA MET A 245 -10.53 -9.81 3.08
C MET A 245 -11.11 -8.40 3.22
N SER A 246 -11.76 -8.07 4.34
CA SER A 246 -12.23 -6.70 4.60
C SER A 246 -11.07 -5.69 4.56
N PHE A 247 -9.97 -6.01 5.25
CA PHE A 247 -8.74 -5.19 5.24
C PHE A 247 -8.09 -5.07 3.85
N HIS A 248 -8.01 -6.15 3.08
CA HIS A 248 -7.47 -6.11 1.71
C HIS A 248 -8.29 -5.15 0.84
N PHE A 249 -9.62 -5.28 0.86
CA PHE A 249 -10.50 -4.46 0.03
C PHE A 249 -10.56 -3.00 0.47
N SER A 250 -10.40 -2.69 1.76
CA SER A 250 -10.28 -1.28 2.20
C SER A 250 -8.98 -0.65 1.69
N ASN A 251 -7.87 -1.39 1.66
CA ASN A 251 -6.61 -0.96 1.04
C ASN A 251 -6.76 -0.79 -0.49
N TYR A 252 -7.47 -1.69 -1.16
CA TYR A 252 -7.73 -1.57 -2.60
C TYR A 252 -8.59 -0.35 -2.92
N PHE A 253 -9.57 -0.02 -2.07
CA PHE A 253 -10.33 1.23 -2.16
C PHE A 253 -9.40 2.44 -2.15
N VAL A 254 -8.54 2.56 -1.13
CA VAL A 254 -7.59 3.69 -1.06
C VAL A 254 -6.64 3.69 -2.25
N GLY A 255 -6.15 2.53 -2.69
CA GLY A 255 -5.27 2.40 -3.85
C GLY A 255 -5.92 2.87 -5.16
N TYR A 256 -7.17 2.48 -5.42
CA TYR A 256 -7.88 2.93 -6.63
C TYR A 256 -8.36 4.39 -6.54
N LEU A 257 -8.68 4.89 -5.34
CA LEU A 257 -8.95 6.31 -5.11
C LEU A 257 -7.71 7.15 -5.41
N SER A 258 -6.56 6.70 -4.92
CA SER A 258 -5.23 7.26 -5.17
C SER A 258 -4.89 7.31 -6.67
N GLU A 259 -5.17 6.24 -7.41
CA GLU A 259 -5.08 6.24 -8.89
C GLU A 259 -5.99 7.30 -9.51
N THR A 260 -7.22 7.41 -9.01
CA THR A 260 -8.23 8.33 -9.51
C THR A 260 -7.78 9.77 -9.32
N THR A 261 -7.39 10.19 -8.11
CA THR A 261 -6.98 11.57 -7.81
C THR A 261 -5.72 11.97 -8.58
N ALA A 262 -4.72 11.11 -8.65
CA ALA A 262 -3.48 11.42 -9.34
C ALA A 262 -3.68 11.47 -10.87
N THR A 263 -4.46 10.55 -11.45
CA THR A 263 -4.81 10.58 -12.88
C THR A 263 -5.70 11.79 -13.23
N LEU A 264 -6.66 12.11 -12.37
CA LEU A 264 -7.54 13.27 -12.51
C LEU A 264 -6.74 14.58 -12.49
N ALA A 265 -5.71 14.68 -11.64
CA ALA A 265 -4.82 15.84 -11.55
C ALA A 265 -3.77 15.93 -12.68
N GLY A 266 -3.62 14.91 -13.53
CA GLY A 266 -2.69 14.96 -14.67
C GLY A 266 -1.48 14.02 -14.60
N ALA A 267 -1.29 13.28 -13.51
CA ALA A 267 -0.14 12.39 -13.31
C ALA A 267 -0.46 10.93 -13.68
N GLY A 268 0.57 10.09 -13.78
CA GLY A 268 0.38 8.64 -13.92
C GLY A 268 0.15 8.15 -15.35
N PHE A 269 0.82 8.79 -16.32
CA PHE A 269 0.89 8.32 -17.69
C PHE A 269 2.32 7.88 -18.04
N THR A 270 2.44 6.99 -19.01
CA THR A 270 3.70 6.64 -19.68
C THR A 270 3.62 7.03 -21.14
N GLU A 271 4.74 7.48 -21.68
CA GLU A 271 4.88 7.85 -23.09
C GLU A 271 5.88 6.92 -23.77
N GLU A 272 5.37 6.08 -24.68
CA GLU A 272 6.18 5.18 -25.49
C GLU A 272 5.98 5.50 -26.97
N LYS A 273 7.02 6.00 -27.65
CA LYS A 273 7.00 6.29 -29.10
C LYS A 273 5.76 7.11 -29.49
N GLU A 274 5.56 8.25 -28.84
CA GLU A 274 4.43 9.19 -29.02
C GLU A 274 3.04 8.64 -28.64
N ASN A 275 2.95 7.41 -28.14
CA ASN A 275 1.70 6.86 -27.61
C ASN A 275 1.64 7.07 -26.11
N LEU A 276 0.76 7.99 -25.70
CA LEU A 276 0.47 8.26 -24.30
C LEU A 276 -0.52 7.22 -23.76
N LYS A 277 -0.11 6.48 -22.73
CA LYS A 277 -0.95 5.49 -22.03
C LYS A 277 -1.16 5.92 -20.58
N TRP A 278 -2.41 5.92 -20.13
CA TRP A 278 -2.78 6.17 -18.74
C TRP A 278 -2.81 4.85 -17.98
N ASP A 279 -1.65 4.40 -17.51
CA ASP A 279 -1.44 3.04 -17.00
C ASP A 279 -0.94 2.96 -15.55
N MET A 280 -1.00 4.07 -14.81
CA MET A 280 -0.69 4.07 -13.38
C MET A 280 -1.57 3.06 -12.63
N SER A 281 -0.89 2.19 -11.89
CA SER A 281 -1.48 1.17 -11.03
C SER A 281 -0.85 1.27 -9.65
N VAL A 282 -1.69 1.44 -8.63
CA VAL A 282 -1.26 1.50 -7.23
C VAL A 282 -1.25 0.12 -6.61
N SER A 283 -2.23 -0.72 -6.94
CA SER A 283 -2.30 -2.10 -6.47
C SER A 283 -2.72 -3.06 -7.59
N LYS A 284 -2.38 -4.34 -7.43
CA LYS A 284 -2.83 -5.43 -8.32
C LYS A 284 -3.55 -6.51 -7.51
N PRO A 285 -4.86 -6.32 -7.20
CA PRO A 285 -5.61 -7.24 -6.34
C PRO A 285 -5.55 -8.71 -6.76
N LEU A 286 -5.62 -9.01 -8.05
CA LEU A 286 -5.55 -10.40 -8.54
C LEU A 286 -4.22 -11.09 -8.21
N SER A 287 -3.10 -10.37 -8.25
CA SER A 287 -1.77 -10.89 -7.88
C SER A 287 -1.59 -11.03 -6.38
N ILE A 288 -2.48 -10.45 -5.57
CA ILE A 288 -2.46 -10.50 -4.10
C ILE A 288 -3.40 -11.60 -3.59
N GLU A 289 -4.62 -11.67 -4.12
CA GLU A 289 -5.63 -12.68 -3.73
C GLU A 289 -5.32 -14.07 -4.32
N PHE A 290 -4.70 -14.12 -5.50
CA PHE A 290 -4.28 -15.37 -6.15
C PHE A 290 -2.78 -15.36 -6.47
N PRO A 291 -1.92 -15.24 -5.44
CA PRO A 291 -0.51 -14.99 -5.64
C PRO A 291 0.21 -16.26 -6.07
N ARG A 292 1.21 -16.13 -6.95
CA ARG A 292 2.15 -17.22 -7.18
C ARG A 292 3.07 -17.43 -5.97
N SER A 293 3.48 -16.34 -5.32
CA SER A 293 4.49 -16.27 -4.25
C SER A 293 4.27 -15.06 -3.34
N MET A 294 4.83 -15.08 -2.13
CA MET A 294 4.79 -13.91 -1.24
C MET A 294 5.57 -12.71 -1.82
N VAL A 295 6.64 -12.95 -2.59
CA VAL A 295 7.35 -11.87 -3.33
C VAL A 295 6.41 -11.14 -4.29
N GLU A 296 5.50 -11.86 -4.96
CA GLU A 296 4.52 -11.23 -5.86
C GLU A 296 3.52 -10.39 -5.08
N VAL A 297 3.04 -10.87 -3.92
CA VAL A 297 2.11 -10.13 -3.06
C VAL A 297 2.69 -8.79 -2.64
N VAL A 298 3.88 -8.81 -2.03
CA VAL A 298 4.49 -7.62 -1.42
C VAL A 298 4.92 -6.58 -2.44
N THR A 299 5.18 -7.00 -3.68
CA THR A 299 5.48 -6.09 -4.80
C THR A 299 4.24 -5.63 -5.56
N SER A 300 3.07 -6.20 -5.27
CA SER A 300 1.78 -5.90 -5.91
C SER A 300 0.82 -5.13 -5.00
N TRP A 301 1.07 -5.11 -3.68
CA TRP A 301 0.20 -4.47 -2.68
C TRP A 301 0.11 -2.95 -2.83
N ASN A 302 1.27 -2.30 -2.89
CA ASN A 302 1.40 -0.86 -3.12
C ASN A 302 2.62 -0.66 -4.02
N LEU A 303 2.39 -0.61 -5.33
CA LEU A 303 3.44 -0.50 -6.35
C LEU A 303 4.30 0.77 -6.18
N PRO A 304 3.74 1.97 -5.94
CA PRO A 304 4.52 3.18 -5.66
C PRO A 304 5.45 3.03 -4.45
N MET A 305 4.95 2.53 -3.32
CA MET A 305 5.76 2.28 -2.13
C MET A 305 6.83 1.23 -2.38
N SER A 306 6.47 0.12 -3.04
CA SER A 306 7.41 -0.94 -3.40
C SER A 306 8.50 -0.42 -4.34
N GLY A 307 8.15 0.43 -5.31
CA GLY A 307 9.08 1.08 -6.23
C GLY A 307 10.04 2.03 -5.53
N PHE A 308 9.54 2.86 -4.60
CA PHE A 308 10.34 3.72 -3.74
C PHE A 308 11.34 2.91 -2.90
N LEU A 309 10.84 1.96 -2.11
CA LEU A 309 11.65 1.11 -1.24
C LEU A 309 12.69 0.33 -2.04
N HIS A 310 12.31 -0.23 -3.18
CA HIS A 310 13.23 -0.96 -4.04
C HIS A 310 14.36 -0.05 -4.58
N THR A 311 14.02 1.15 -5.01
CA THR A 311 14.95 2.08 -5.68
C THR A 311 15.90 2.78 -4.73
N TYR A 312 15.43 3.16 -3.54
CA TYR A 312 16.20 3.98 -2.60
C TYR A 312 16.74 3.19 -1.40
N VAL A 313 16.05 2.13 -0.97
CA VAL A 313 16.44 1.31 0.20
C VAL A 313 17.08 -0.01 -0.22
N PHE A 314 16.33 -0.89 -0.91
CA PHE A 314 16.78 -2.25 -1.24
C PHE A 314 18.05 -2.25 -2.08
N LYS A 315 18.06 -1.53 -3.22
CA LYS A 315 19.24 -1.44 -4.10
C LYS A 315 20.48 -0.92 -3.37
N SER A 316 20.31 0.02 -2.46
CA SER A 316 21.40 0.58 -1.64
C SER A 316 21.92 -0.46 -0.64
N ALA A 317 21.01 -1.22 -0.02
CA ALA A 317 21.33 -2.24 0.98
C ALA A 317 21.82 -3.57 0.37
N LEU A 318 21.67 -3.80 -0.94
CA LEU A 318 22.15 -5.02 -1.62
C LEU A 318 23.65 -5.28 -1.42
N ARG A 319 24.45 -4.23 -1.19
CA ARG A 319 25.89 -4.36 -0.87
C ARG A 319 26.15 -5.17 0.41
N LEU A 320 25.16 -5.25 1.32
CA LEU A 320 25.21 -6.01 2.57
C LEU A 320 24.71 -7.46 2.43
N GLY A 321 24.35 -7.88 1.20
CA GLY A 321 23.78 -9.20 0.91
C GLY A 321 22.25 -9.19 0.82
N THR A 322 21.70 -10.24 0.20
CA THR A 322 20.25 -10.32 -0.12
C THR A 322 19.37 -10.33 1.12
N PHE A 323 19.73 -11.13 2.15
CA PHE A 323 18.97 -11.19 3.39
C PHE A 323 18.92 -9.83 4.10
N SER A 324 20.10 -9.23 4.33
CA SER A 324 20.23 -7.91 4.95
C SER A 324 19.44 -6.85 4.18
N ALA A 325 19.49 -6.87 2.84
CA ALA A 325 18.75 -5.94 2.01
C ALA A 325 17.22 -6.10 2.18
N VAL A 326 16.72 -7.33 2.23
CA VAL A 326 15.30 -7.61 2.52
C VAL A 326 14.93 -7.08 3.91
N MET A 327 15.70 -7.43 4.94
CA MET A 327 15.40 -7.01 6.32
C MET A 327 15.42 -5.48 6.47
N VAL A 328 16.45 -4.80 5.97
CA VAL A 328 16.53 -3.33 5.99
C VAL A 328 15.35 -2.70 5.25
N THR A 329 14.91 -3.29 4.14
CA THR A 329 13.75 -2.79 3.39
C THR A 329 12.45 -2.89 4.19
N TYR A 330 12.20 -4.02 4.85
CA TYR A 330 11.01 -4.18 5.69
C TYR A 330 11.07 -3.36 6.98
N THR A 331 12.26 -3.23 7.59
CA THR A 331 12.46 -2.33 8.73
C THR A 331 12.21 -0.87 8.34
N ALA A 332 12.74 -0.41 7.20
CA ALA A 332 12.46 0.93 6.70
C ALA A 332 10.96 1.14 6.41
N SER A 333 10.31 0.15 5.81
CA SER A 333 8.86 0.17 5.59
C SER A 333 8.09 0.27 6.91
N ALA A 334 8.44 -0.54 7.91
CA ALA A 334 7.78 -0.53 9.22
C ALA A 334 7.94 0.83 9.91
N LEU A 335 9.16 1.37 9.93
CA LEU A 335 9.46 2.67 10.53
C LEU A 335 8.74 3.83 9.86
N LEU A 336 8.53 3.79 8.54
CA LEU A 336 7.74 4.81 7.84
C LEU A 336 6.26 4.77 8.26
N HIS A 337 5.74 3.61 8.62
CA HIS A 337 4.40 3.48 9.18
C HIS A 337 4.32 3.76 10.70
N GLY A 338 5.42 4.18 11.33
CA GLY A 338 5.49 4.47 12.77
C GLY A 338 5.91 3.28 13.62
N LEU A 339 5.78 3.41 14.94
CA LEU A 339 6.17 2.38 15.92
C LEU A 339 5.02 1.44 16.31
N SER A 340 4.02 1.28 15.43
CA SER A 340 2.92 0.35 15.65
C SER A 340 3.43 -1.09 15.78
N PHE A 341 3.20 -1.71 16.95
CA PHE A 341 3.58 -3.10 17.19
C PHE A 341 2.93 -4.07 16.20
N HIS A 342 1.62 -3.95 15.95
CA HIS A 342 0.90 -4.88 15.06
C HIS A 342 1.46 -4.84 13.63
N LEU A 343 1.69 -3.62 13.11
CA LEU A 343 2.14 -3.44 11.73
C LEU A 343 3.62 -3.78 11.58
N GLY A 344 4.44 -3.40 12.56
CA GLY A 344 5.84 -3.81 12.64
C GLY A 344 5.99 -5.33 12.70
N ALA A 345 5.24 -6.00 13.58
CA ALA A 345 5.26 -7.47 13.70
C ALA A 345 4.82 -8.16 12.40
N VAL A 346 3.78 -7.66 11.74
CA VAL A 346 3.33 -8.17 10.44
C VAL A 346 4.38 -7.97 9.35
N LEU A 347 4.92 -6.76 9.19
CA LEU A 347 5.89 -6.44 8.13
C LEU A 347 7.22 -7.18 8.32
N ILE A 348 7.72 -7.30 9.55
CA ILE A 348 8.94 -8.06 9.84
C ILE A 348 8.70 -9.55 9.60
N SER A 349 7.57 -10.11 10.05
CA SER A 349 7.21 -11.51 9.76
C SER A 349 7.11 -11.76 8.26
N LEU A 350 6.49 -10.83 7.52
CA LEU A 350 6.37 -10.84 6.07
C LEU A 350 7.74 -10.81 5.38
N GLY A 351 8.72 -10.09 5.92
CA GLY A 351 10.10 -10.10 5.46
C GLY A 351 10.77 -11.46 5.55
N PHE A 352 10.64 -12.14 6.71
CA PHE A 352 11.15 -13.50 6.88
C PHE A 352 10.46 -14.50 5.96
N ILE A 353 9.12 -14.48 5.91
CA ILE A 353 8.32 -15.35 5.05
C ILE A 353 8.74 -15.19 3.59
N THR A 354 8.83 -13.95 3.11
CA THR A 354 9.21 -13.61 1.73
C THR A 354 10.61 -14.13 1.40
N TYR A 355 11.58 -13.91 2.29
CA TYR A 355 12.96 -14.36 2.08
C TYR A 355 13.07 -15.90 2.06
N ILE A 356 12.48 -16.57 3.06
CA ILE A 356 12.56 -18.03 3.22
C ILE A 356 11.89 -18.73 2.05
N GLU A 357 10.70 -18.29 1.65
CA GLU A 357 10.01 -18.83 0.49
C GLU A 357 10.84 -18.62 -0.80
N HIS A 358 11.43 -17.43 -0.97
CA HIS A 358 12.26 -17.12 -2.13
C HIS A 358 13.47 -18.05 -2.25
N VAL A 359 14.24 -18.23 -1.17
CA VAL A 359 15.44 -19.09 -1.21
C VAL A 359 15.08 -20.56 -1.35
N LEU A 360 13.99 -21.02 -0.72
CA LEU A 360 13.49 -22.39 -0.89
C LEU A 360 13.10 -22.66 -2.35
N ARG A 361 12.30 -21.77 -2.95
CA ARG A 361 11.87 -21.91 -4.35
C ARG A 361 13.02 -21.84 -5.33
N LYS A 362 14.01 -20.95 -5.08
CA LYS A 362 15.23 -20.87 -5.89
C LYS A 362 16.00 -22.19 -5.85
N ARG A 363 16.10 -22.82 -4.67
CA ARG A 363 16.79 -24.11 -4.51
C ARG A 363 16.03 -25.25 -5.17
N LEU A 364 14.72 -25.35 -4.97
CA LEU A 364 13.87 -26.35 -5.64
C LEU A 364 13.91 -26.21 -7.16
N ALA A 365 13.89 -24.98 -7.68
CA ALA A 365 14.01 -24.72 -9.11
C ALA A 365 15.34 -25.25 -9.69
N ALA A 366 16.44 -25.09 -8.94
CA ALA A 366 17.75 -25.59 -9.36
C ALA A 366 17.86 -27.12 -9.28
N VAL A 367 17.43 -27.74 -8.18
CA VAL A 367 17.52 -29.20 -7.97
C VAL A 367 16.67 -29.97 -8.99
N PHE A 368 15.45 -29.49 -9.24
CA PHE A 368 14.53 -30.16 -10.16
C PHE A 368 14.58 -29.61 -11.59
N ASP A 369 15.47 -28.67 -11.86
CA ASP A 369 15.58 -27.93 -13.12
C ASP A 369 14.20 -27.49 -13.66
N ALA A 370 13.45 -26.76 -12.83
CA ALA A 370 12.02 -26.54 -12.98
C ALA A 370 11.56 -25.09 -12.77
N CYS A 371 10.45 -24.72 -13.40
CA CYS A 371 9.84 -23.39 -13.29
C CYS A 371 9.13 -23.14 -11.94
N LEU A 372 9.90 -23.16 -10.84
CA LEU A 372 9.42 -23.00 -9.45
C LEU A 372 9.78 -21.66 -8.81
N LEU A 373 10.53 -20.80 -9.52
CA LEU A 373 10.92 -19.46 -9.04
C LEU A 373 9.70 -18.62 -8.59
N SER A 374 9.93 -17.71 -7.64
CA SER A 374 8.91 -16.82 -7.07
C SER A 374 8.19 -16.03 -8.17
N LYS A 375 8.94 -15.41 -9.09
CA LYS A 375 8.39 -14.80 -10.30
C LYS A 375 8.23 -15.85 -11.40
N LYS A 376 7.21 -15.70 -12.24
CA LYS A 376 7.01 -16.54 -13.42
C LYS A 376 8.28 -16.49 -14.29
N CYS A 377 8.76 -17.64 -14.71
CA CYS A 377 9.92 -17.74 -15.58
C CYS A 377 9.63 -17.08 -16.94
N GLN A 378 10.65 -16.44 -17.51
CA GLN A 378 10.56 -15.91 -18.87
C GLN A 378 10.33 -17.04 -19.89
N PRO A 379 9.72 -16.76 -21.06
CA PRO A 379 9.47 -17.78 -22.09
C PRO A 379 10.73 -18.56 -22.49
N ASN A 380 11.88 -17.87 -22.52
CA ASN A 380 13.18 -18.42 -22.92
C ASN A 380 13.99 -18.96 -21.73
N CYS A 381 13.36 -19.34 -20.62
CA CYS A 381 14.09 -19.91 -19.48
C CYS A 381 14.78 -21.23 -19.82
N SER A 382 15.92 -21.49 -19.16
CA SER A 382 16.77 -22.67 -19.37
C SER A 382 16.26 -23.94 -18.68
N HIS A 383 15.24 -23.84 -17.82
CA HIS A 383 14.74 -24.99 -17.08
C HIS A 383 14.16 -26.07 -18.00
N ARG A 384 14.52 -27.34 -17.80
CA ARG A 384 13.93 -28.47 -18.54
C ARG A 384 12.45 -28.67 -18.21
N ASN A 385 12.06 -28.59 -16.94
CA ASN A 385 10.71 -28.86 -16.47
C ASN A 385 9.86 -27.59 -16.42
N LYS A 386 9.26 -27.22 -17.56
CA LYS A 386 8.53 -25.96 -17.72
C LYS A 386 7.03 -26.05 -17.42
N LYS A 387 6.32 -26.93 -18.13
CA LYS A 387 4.84 -27.02 -18.13
C LYS A 387 4.33 -28.39 -17.64
N THR A 388 5.13 -29.11 -16.86
CA THR A 388 4.73 -30.40 -16.30
C THR A 388 3.69 -30.22 -15.20
N LEU A 389 2.76 -31.18 -15.07
CA LEU A 389 1.65 -31.11 -14.11
C LEU A 389 2.17 -30.97 -12.66
N TRP A 390 3.21 -31.70 -12.29
CA TRP A 390 3.78 -31.64 -10.95
C TRP A 390 4.42 -30.27 -10.63
N VAL A 391 5.00 -29.56 -11.61
CA VAL A 391 5.51 -28.18 -11.43
C VAL A 391 4.34 -27.23 -11.18
N HIS A 392 3.22 -27.43 -11.86
CA HIS A 392 2.00 -26.66 -11.59
C HIS A 392 1.49 -26.94 -10.17
N MET A 393 1.41 -28.21 -9.75
CA MET A 393 0.99 -28.60 -8.39
C MET A 393 1.85 -27.97 -7.30
N ILE A 394 3.18 -27.96 -7.46
CA ILE A 394 4.08 -27.30 -6.49
C ILE A 394 3.81 -25.80 -6.42
N ASN A 395 3.63 -25.14 -7.57
CA ASN A 395 3.31 -23.71 -7.59
C ASN A 395 1.95 -23.40 -6.97
N VAL A 396 0.94 -24.26 -7.16
CA VAL A 396 -0.36 -24.17 -6.51
C VAL A 396 -0.22 -24.36 -4.99
N ALA A 397 0.62 -25.30 -4.54
CA ALA A 397 0.89 -25.51 -3.12
C ALA A 397 1.53 -24.27 -2.48
N PHE A 398 2.50 -23.63 -3.14
CA PHE A 398 3.07 -22.36 -2.66
C PHE A 398 2.06 -21.21 -2.71
N SER A 399 1.16 -21.18 -3.69
CA SER A 399 0.08 -20.18 -3.77
C SER A 399 -0.87 -20.33 -2.58
N ALA A 400 -1.30 -21.57 -2.26
CA ALA A 400 -2.11 -21.86 -1.09
C ALA A 400 -1.39 -21.50 0.22
N LEU A 401 -0.08 -21.74 0.28
CA LEU A 401 0.75 -21.34 1.41
C LEU A 401 0.79 -19.80 1.59
N ALA A 402 0.94 -19.06 0.49
CA ALA A 402 0.91 -17.61 0.52
C ALA A 402 -0.45 -17.06 1.01
N ILE A 403 -1.57 -17.64 0.54
CA ILE A 403 -2.92 -17.27 1.04
C ILE A 403 -3.05 -17.57 2.54
N LEU A 404 -2.52 -18.69 3.01
CA LEU A 404 -2.50 -19.03 4.45
C LEU A 404 -1.70 -17.98 5.24
N HIS A 405 -0.52 -17.60 4.77
CA HIS A 405 0.29 -16.56 5.41
C HIS A 405 -0.43 -15.22 5.44
N LEU A 406 -1.07 -14.80 4.34
CA LEU A 406 -1.84 -13.55 4.28
C LEU A 406 -3.04 -13.58 5.21
N THR A 407 -3.81 -14.68 5.23
CA THR A 407 -4.94 -14.85 6.16
C THR A 407 -4.49 -14.73 7.62
N TYR A 408 -3.35 -15.34 7.94
CA TYR A 408 -2.80 -15.29 9.29
C TYR A 408 -2.33 -13.88 9.66
N LEU A 409 -1.55 -13.24 8.80
CA LEU A 409 -1.01 -11.90 9.04
C LEU A 409 -2.10 -10.83 9.03
N GLY A 410 -3.07 -10.94 8.13
CA GLY A 410 -4.19 -10.01 8.00
C GLY A 410 -5.22 -10.12 9.12
N SER A 411 -5.29 -11.24 9.83
CA SER A 411 -6.28 -11.48 10.90
C SER A 411 -6.21 -10.51 12.08
N VAL A 412 -5.09 -9.79 12.23
CA VAL A 412 -4.87 -8.79 13.29
C VAL A 412 -5.51 -7.45 12.96
N PHE A 413 -5.82 -7.18 11.69
CA PHE A 413 -6.48 -5.95 11.25
C PHE A 413 -7.98 -6.18 11.22
N ASN A 414 -8.64 -5.92 12.35
CA ASN A 414 -10.10 -5.94 12.43
C ASN A 414 -10.64 -4.51 12.39
N SER A 415 -11.73 -4.27 11.67
CA SER A 415 -12.37 -2.96 11.54
C SER A 415 -12.89 -2.40 12.87
N SER A 416 -12.92 -3.20 13.95
CA SER A 416 -13.28 -2.73 15.30
C SER A 416 -12.10 -2.16 16.08
N VAL A 417 -10.84 -2.43 15.69
CA VAL A 417 -9.65 -2.01 16.45
C VAL A 417 -9.19 -0.61 16.02
N ASP A 418 -9.45 -0.20 14.77
CA ASP A 418 -9.14 1.15 14.29
C ASP A 418 -10.04 2.25 14.89
N TYR A 419 -11.14 1.89 15.58
CA TYR A 419 -12.11 2.82 16.17
C TYR A 419 -12.20 2.77 17.70
N MET A 420 -11.46 1.87 18.37
CA MET A 420 -11.45 1.81 19.83
C MET A 420 -10.20 2.49 20.37
N GLU A 421 -10.40 3.38 21.34
CA GLU A 421 -9.37 4.01 22.19
C GLU A 421 -8.72 2.93 23.08
N GLU A 422 -8.11 1.91 22.49
CA GLU A 422 -7.39 0.87 23.23
C GLU A 422 -5.95 1.36 23.50
N GLU A 423 -5.51 1.26 24.76
CA GLU A 423 -4.13 1.52 25.15
C GLU A 423 -3.17 0.58 24.39
N GLU A 424 -1.94 1.04 24.14
CA GLU A 424 -0.94 0.31 23.33
C GLU A 424 -0.69 -1.13 23.85
N ASP A 425 -0.78 -1.33 25.17
CA ASP A 425 -0.68 -2.63 25.83
C ASP A 425 -1.81 -3.60 25.42
N ASP A 426 -3.05 -3.13 25.26
CA ASP A 426 -4.19 -3.95 24.85
C ASP A 426 -4.07 -4.36 23.36
N ILE A 427 -3.50 -3.48 22.53
CA ILE A 427 -3.24 -3.74 21.10
C ILE A 427 -2.15 -4.81 20.93
N THR A 428 -1.08 -4.79 21.74
CA THR A 428 -0.05 -5.84 21.69
C THR A 428 -0.63 -7.19 22.13
N HIS A 429 -1.44 -7.18 23.19
CA HIS A 429 -2.14 -8.37 23.68
C HIS A 429 -3.10 -8.91 22.61
N HIS A 430 -3.82 -8.05 21.89
CA HIS A 430 -4.70 -8.44 20.78
C HIS A 430 -3.96 -9.18 19.66
N THR A 431 -2.82 -8.62 19.21
CA THR A 431 -2.01 -9.21 18.14
C THR A 431 -1.53 -10.61 18.52
N ILE A 432 -0.96 -10.74 19.72
CA ILE A 432 -0.47 -12.01 20.27
C ILE A 432 -1.64 -13.00 20.45
N GLN A 433 -2.79 -12.53 20.94
CA GLN A 433 -3.98 -13.34 21.13
C GLN A 433 -4.49 -13.91 19.79
N LYS A 434 -4.63 -13.10 18.74
CA LYS A 434 -5.08 -13.56 17.41
C LYS A 434 -4.14 -14.60 16.83
N TRP A 435 -2.84 -14.37 16.94
CA TRP A 435 -1.83 -15.31 16.47
C TRP A 435 -1.81 -16.60 17.29
N SER A 436 -2.04 -16.52 18.61
CA SER A 436 -2.21 -17.67 19.49
C SER A 436 -3.48 -18.48 19.17
N GLU A 437 -4.59 -17.82 18.85
CA GLU A 437 -5.85 -18.45 18.42
C GLU A 437 -5.68 -19.28 17.14
N LEU A 438 -4.80 -18.82 16.25
CA LEU A 438 -4.36 -19.51 15.03
C LEU A 438 -3.13 -20.40 15.25
N SER A 439 -2.76 -20.68 16.51
CA SER A 439 -1.68 -21.60 16.92
C SER A 439 -0.31 -21.25 16.32
N TRP A 440 -0.02 -19.97 16.05
CA TRP A 440 1.24 -19.52 15.45
C TRP A 440 1.58 -20.23 14.13
N THR A 441 0.56 -20.72 13.42
CA THR A 441 0.73 -21.67 12.30
C THR A 441 1.64 -21.12 11.21
N SER A 442 1.48 -19.84 10.85
CA SER A 442 2.29 -19.20 9.80
C SER A 442 3.78 -19.19 10.16
N HIS A 443 4.15 -18.82 11.40
CA HIS A 443 5.54 -18.83 11.85
C HIS A 443 6.11 -20.25 11.90
N TRP A 444 5.35 -21.24 12.39
CA TRP A 444 5.77 -22.64 12.40
C TRP A 444 6.01 -23.19 11.00
N VAL A 445 5.11 -22.91 10.06
CA VAL A 445 5.26 -23.34 8.66
C VAL A 445 6.46 -22.65 8.00
N THR A 446 6.69 -21.38 8.30
CA THR A 446 7.87 -20.64 7.83
C THR A 446 9.15 -21.25 8.35
N PHE A 447 9.20 -21.61 9.64
CA PHE A 447 10.33 -22.30 10.24
C PHE A 447 10.55 -23.68 9.61
N GLY A 448 9.49 -24.44 9.35
CA GLY A 448 9.56 -25.71 8.62
C GLY A 448 10.10 -25.56 7.20
N CYS A 449 9.67 -24.52 6.47
CA CYS A 449 10.20 -24.20 5.14
C CYS A 449 11.68 -23.84 5.19
N TRP A 450 12.12 -23.14 6.24
CA TRP A 450 13.53 -22.82 6.45
C TRP A 450 14.36 -24.07 6.74
N ILE A 451 13.89 -24.98 7.61
CA ILE A 451 14.53 -26.27 7.85
C ILE A 451 14.65 -27.05 6.53
N LEU A 452 13.55 -27.15 5.78
CA LEU A 452 13.54 -27.85 4.49
C LEU A 452 14.57 -27.25 3.53
N TYR A 453 14.64 -25.92 3.42
CA TYR A 453 15.64 -25.21 2.62
C TYR A 453 17.08 -25.57 3.06
N ARG A 454 17.34 -25.70 4.36
CA ARG A 454 18.65 -26.07 4.92
C ARG A 454 18.99 -27.55 4.71
N LEU A 455 17.99 -28.43 4.72
CA LEU A 455 18.17 -29.88 4.54
C LEU A 455 18.35 -30.31 3.09
N ILE A 456 17.80 -29.57 2.12
CA ILE A 456 18.01 -29.80 0.68
C ILE A 456 19.42 -29.30 0.28
N LEU A 457 20.45 -29.69 1.04
CA LEU A 457 21.84 -29.24 0.87
C LEU A 457 22.41 -29.66 -0.49
#